data_AF-A0A9D8YF73-F1
#
_entry.id   AF-A0A9D8YF73-F1
#
_cell.length_a   1.000
_cell.length_b   1.000
_cell.length_c   1.000
_cell.angle_alpha   90.00
_cell.angle_beta   90.00
_cell.angle_gamma   90.00
#
_symmetry.space_group_name_H-M   'P 1'
#
loop_
_entity.id
_entity.type
_entity.pdbx_description
1 polymer ?
#
loop_
_entity_poly.entity_id
_entity_poly.type
_entity_poly.pdbx_seq_one_letter_code
_entity_poly.pdbx_strand_id
1 'polypeptide(L)'
;MQRDMLGLELSGASGDGIEHYETAVRSLRCFIGDPVAAADAAIAADPGFVMAHVFKGYLYGLSTEAAAMPVVAACAETAAKLPATAREKAHVEALRQLAGGRWHQAGRTLEDLTIEFPTDTLALQTGHQIDFFTGNARMLRDRVARALPAWDESMPGYHAMLGMHAFGLEEMGEYERAERSGKRAVELEPRDGWAHHAVAHVMEMQCRQKDGIAWMRRDTEAWSRDSFFQIHNWWHLALYHFDLGQVDEVLALYDGPIAGDWSEITLNLVDEAALLWRLHLTGADVGGRWEPLADRWEKQAGKSAYAFNDAHAMMAYVGAGRHSAARDLLAAQEEALKSDDDNAGFTRDVGQPVAQAINAFGNGDYAQAARLLRPIRHIAHRFGGSHAQRDAIDLTLVEAAIRSGNQALSRALAAERFHARPDSPLSRLFLNRAEAVPRENQ
;
A
#
# COMPACT_ATOMS: atom_id res chain seq x y z
N MET A 1 23.44 -27.70 10.50
CA MET A 1 22.53 -26.54 10.37
C MET A 1 22.66 -26.06 8.94
N GLN A 2 21.56 -25.99 8.22
CA GLN A 2 21.58 -25.57 6.82
C GLN A 2 21.69 -24.05 6.71
N ARG A 3 21.97 -23.55 5.51
CA ARG A 3 22.06 -22.12 5.20
C ARG A 3 21.29 -21.79 3.93
N ASP A 4 20.74 -20.58 3.89
CA ASP A 4 20.11 -20.03 2.69
C ASP A 4 21.16 -19.60 1.65
N MET A 5 20.69 -19.14 0.49
CA MET A 5 21.56 -18.66 -0.61
C MET A 5 22.46 -17.46 -0.24
N LEU A 6 22.17 -16.78 0.87
CA LEU A 6 22.94 -15.64 1.39
C LEU A 6 23.80 -16.03 2.60
N GLY A 7 23.86 -17.33 2.92
CA GLY A 7 24.70 -17.91 3.96
C GLY A 7 24.14 -17.80 5.38
N LEU A 8 22.87 -17.42 5.55
CA LEU A 8 22.24 -17.27 6.86
C LEU A 8 21.68 -18.60 7.36
N GLU A 9 21.80 -18.86 8.66
CA GLU A 9 21.52 -20.17 9.26
C GLU A 9 20.03 -20.44 9.41
N LEU A 10 19.59 -21.64 9.02
CA LEU A 10 18.20 -22.07 9.01
C LEU A 10 18.01 -23.27 9.95
N SER A 11 17.41 -23.04 11.11
CA SER A 11 17.15 -24.07 12.12
C SER A 11 15.99 -24.97 11.71
N GLY A 12 16.19 -26.28 11.87
CA GLY A 12 15.18 -27.30 11.60
C GLY A 12 14.88 -27.56 10.14
N ALA A 13 15.65 -26.98 9.21
CA ALA A 13 15.52 -27.21 7.77
C ALA A 13 16.32 -28.43 7.28
N SER A 14 15.73 -29.18 6.35
CA SER A 14 16.39 -30.16 5.49
C SER A 14 16.75 -29.54 4.12
N GLY A 15 17.31 -30.33 3.20
CA GLY A 15 17.54 -29.87 1.83
C GLY A 15 16.22 -29.55 1.10
N ASP A 16 15.26 -30.47 1.18
CA ASP A 16 13.96 -30.36 0.51
C ASP A 16 13.16 -29.14 1.00
N GLY A 17 13.14 -28.89 2.32
CA GLY A 17 12.46 -27.71 2.87
C GLY A 17 13.06 -26.38 2.42
N ILE A 18 14.38 -26.33 2.17
CA ILE A 18 15.06 -25.12 1.70
C ILE A 18 14.69 -24.79 0.26
N GLU A 19 14.57 -25.79 -0.61
CA GLU A 19 14.19 -25.55 -2.01
C GLU A 19 12.79 -24.88 -2.10
N HIS A 20 11.85 -25.36 -1.29
CA HIS A 20 10.52 -24.77 -1.16
C HIS A 20 10.57 -23.36 -0.56
N TYR A 21 11.34 -23.16 0.51
CA TYR A 21 11.49 -21.86 1.15
C TYR A 21 12.11 -20.81 0.23
N GLU A 22 13.18 -21.15 -0.49
CA GLU A 22 13.86 -20.25 -1.42
C GLU A 22 12.97 -19.89 -2.62
N THR A 23 12.16 -20.85 -3.07
CA THR A 23 11.11 -20.57 -4.05
C THR A 23 10.12 -19.54 -3.53
N ALA A 24 9.66 -19.70 -2.28
CA ALA A 24 8.74 -18.78 -1.63
C ALA A 24 9.34 -17.35 -1.51
N VAL A 25 10.59 -17.25 -1.03
CA VAL A 25 11.31 -15.97 -0.89
C VAL A 25 11.56 -15.31 -2.25
N ARG A 26 11.90 -16.07 -3.28
CA ARG A 26 12.01 -15.55 -4.67
C ARG A 26 10.66 -15.03 -5.17
N SER A 27 9.59 -15.78 -4.98
CA SER A 27 8.23 -15.38 -5.32
C SER A 27 7.83 -14.08 -4.65
N LEU A 28 8.11 -13.91 -3.35
CA LEU A 28 7.82 -12.68 -2.62
C LEU A 28 8.64 -11.48 -3.11
N ARG A 29 9.94 -11.66 -3.43
CA ARG A 29 10.79 -10.58 -3.97
C ARG A 29 10.29 -10.02 -5.30
N CYS A 30 9.70 -10.87 -6.14
CA CYS A 30 9.13 -10.45 -7.42
C CYS A 30 7.63 -10.16 -7.36
N PHE A 31 6.95 -10.48 -6.25
CA PHE A 31 5.50 -10.46 -6.09
C PHE A 31 4.75 -11.38 -7.07
N ILE A 32 5.27 -12.58 -7.31
CA ILE A 32 4.75 -13.55 -8.30
C ILE A 32 4.42 -14.92 -7.70
N GLY A 33 3.54 -15.65 -8.39
CA GLY A 33 3.14 -17.00 -8.04
C GLY A 33 2.44 -17.08 -6.69
N ASP A 34 2.60 -18.22 -6.02
CA ASP A 34 1.99 -18.50 -4.71
C ASP A 34 3.08 -18.75 -3.64
N PRO A 35 3.60 -17.69 -3.00
CA PRO A 35 4.59 -17.84 -1.93
C PRO A 35 4.00 -18.53 -0.69
N VAL A 36 2.67 -18.52 -0.49
CA VAL A 36 2.03 -19.22 0.64
C VAL A 36 2.10 -20.72 0.42
N ALA A 37 1.73 -21.22 -0.76
CA ALA A 37 1.81 -22.64 -1.08
C ALA A 37 3.25 -23.18 -0.98
N ALA A 38 4.23 -22.40 -1.43
CA ALA A 38 5.64 -22.76 -1.30
C ALA A 38 6.09 -22.80 0.18
N ALA A 39 5.63 -21.85 1.01
CA ALA A 39 5.89 -21.88 2.45
C ALA A 39 5.23 -23.10 3.13
N ASP A 40 4.01 -23.45 2.73
CA ASP A 40 3.31 -24.64 3.25
C ASP A 40 4.02 -25.94 2.86
N ALA A 41 4.56 -26.03 1.64
CA ALA A 41 5.39 -27.16 1.23
C ALA A 41 6.67 -27.27 2.07
N ALA A 42 7.33 -26.14 2.37
CA ALA A 42 8.50 -26.12 3.24
C ALA A 42 8.17 -26.59 4.67
N ILE A 43 7.05 -26.14 5.24
CA ILE A 43 6.58 -26.57 6.57
C ILE A 43 6.18 -28.04 6.58
N ALA A 44 5.57 -28.55 5.51
CA ALA A 44 5.17 -29.95 5.39
C ALA A 44 6.39 -30.88 5.30
N ALA A 45 7.43 -30.47 4.57
CA ALA A 45 8.70 -31.20 4.52
C ALA A 45 9.40 -31.16 5.89
N ASP A 46 9.46 -29.99 6.51
CA ASP A 46 10.17 -29.76 7.76
C ASP A 46 9.32 -29.01 8.80
N PRO A 47 8.50 -29.71 9.62
CA PRO A 47 7.66 -29.06 10.62
C PRO A 47 8.43 -28.24 11.67
N GLY A 48 9.72 -28.55 11.86
CA GLY A 48 10.64 -27.85 12.76
C GLY A 48 11.35 -26.65 12.13
N PHE A 49 11.06 -26.30 10.87
CA PHE A 49 11.74 -25.23 10.15
C PHE A 49 11.23 -23.84 10.58
N VAL A 50 11.99 -23.18 11.45
CA VAL A 50 11.60 -21.92 12.10
C VAL A 50 11.24 -20.84 11.09
N MET A 51 12.11 -20.60 10.10
CA MET A 51 11.93 -19.51 9.16
C MET A 51 10.79 -19.74 8.16
N ALA A 52 10.39 -20.98 7.88
CA ALA A 52 9.22 -21.26 7.05
C ALA A 52 7.91 -20.83 7.76
N HIS A 53 7.78 -21.11 9.06
CA HIS A 53 6.67 -20.62 9.89
C HIS A 53 6.67 -19.09 9.98
N VAL A 54 7.84 -18.48 10.22
CA VAL A 54 7.99 -17.02 10.27
C VAL A 54 7.55 -16.38 8.96
N PHE A 55 8.04 -16.90 7.84
CA PHE A 55 7.75 -16.37 6.50
C PHE A 55 6.25 -16.45 6.19
N LYS A 56 5.62 -17.60 6.42
CA LYS A 56 4.15 -17.73 6.30
C LYS A 56 3.44 -16.70 7.18
N GLY A 57 3.87 -16.58 8.44
CA GLY A 57 3.32 -15.60 9.37
C GLY A 57 3.41 -14.16 8.84
N TYR A 58 4.52 -13.76 8.25
CA TYR A 58 4.65 -12.43 7.65
C TYR A 58 3.79 -12.23 6.42
N LEU A 59 3.64 -13.22 5.53
CA LEU A 59 2.75 -13.09 4.36
C LEU A 59 1.32 -12.75 4.78
N TYR A 60 0.80 -13.45 5.80
CA TYR A 60 -0.52 -13.17 6.36
C TYR A 60 -0.55 -11.89 7.19
N GLY A 61 0.52 -11.57 7.91
CA GLY A 61 0.61 -10.36 8.74
C GLY A 61 0.60 -9.07 7.92
N LEU A 62 1.23 -9.11 6.74
CA LEU A 62 1.36 -7.97 5.85
C LEU A 62 0.19 -7.82 4.86
N SER A 63 -0.79 -8.73 4.84
CA SER A 63 -1.99 -8.58 4.01
C SER A 63 -2.95 -7.51 4.53
N THR A 64 -2.79 -7.06 5.77
CA THR A 64 -3.66 -6.10 6.49
C THR A 64 -5.11 -6.59 6.69
N GLU A 65 -5.35 -7.88 6.51
CA GLU A 65 -6.66 -8.50 6.67
C GLU A 65 -6.87 -9.00 8.11
N ALA A 66 -7.98 -8.59 8.74
CA ALA A 66 -8.32 -9.03 10.10
C ALA A 66 -8.41 -10.57 10.21
N ALA A 67 -8.91 -11.23 9.15
CA ALA A 67 -9.07 -12.68 9.08
C ALA A 67 -7.74 -13.44 9.02
N ALA A 68 -6.65 -12.77 8.64
CA ALA A 68 -5.31 -13.36 8.57
C ALA A 68 -4.65 -13.48 9.95
N MET A 69 -5.02 -12.63 10.91
CA MET A 69 -4.34 -12.52 12.22
C MET A 69 -4.28 -13.82 13.03
N PRO A 70 -5.31 -14.70 13.05
CA PRO A 70 -5.21 -16.00 13.71
C PRO A 70 -4.08 -16.88 13.13
N VAL A 71 -3.82 -16.81 11.82
CA VAL A 71 -2.71 -17.54 11.19
C VAL A 71 -1.36 -16.98 11.64
N VAL A 72 -1.24 -15.64 11.68
CA VAL A 72 -0.04 -14.94 12.17
C VAL A 72 0.31 -15.39 13.60
N ALA A 73 -0.68 -15.38 14.49
CA ALA A 73 -0.51 -15.82 15.87
C ALA A 73 -0.08 -17.30 15.97
N ALA A 74 -0.73 -18.19 15.21
CA ALA A 74 -0.40 -19.63 15.20
C ALA A 74 1.02 -19.90 14.69
N CYS A 75 1.46 -19.21 13.63
CA CYS A 75 2.82 -19.28 13.12
C CYS A 75 3.83 -18.78 14.16
N ALA A 76 3.55 -17.66 14.83
CA ALA A 76 4.42 -17.09 15.86
C ALA A 76 4.56 -18.02 17.08
N GLU A 77 3.45 -18.61 17.54
CA GLU A 77 3.43 -19.55 18.66
C GLU A 77 4.15 -20.86 18.35
N THR A 78 4.02 -21.36 17.12
CA THR A 78 4.71 -22.57 16.67
C THR A 78 6.21 -22.32 16.60
N ALA A 79 6.63 -21.26 15.90
CA ALA A 79 8.03 -20.90 15.74
C ALA A 79 8.73 -20.62 17.08
N ALA A 80 8.03 -20.01 18.05
CA ALA A 80 8.58 -19.72 19.39
C ALA A 80 8.92 -20.98 20.22
N LYS A 81 8.38 -22.15 19.88
CA LYS A 81 8.62 -23.42 20.59
C LYS A 81 9.78 -24.22 20.00
N LEU A 82 10.27 -23.82 18.83
CA LEU A 82 11.31 -24.53 18.09
C LEU A 82 12.70 -24.04 18.50
N PRO A 83 13.75 -24.89 18.41
CA PRO A 83 15.14 -24.45 18.58
C PRO A 83 15.50 -23.43 17.50
N ALA A 84 15.97 -22.25 17.91
CA ALA A 84 16.21 -21.13 17.01
C ALA A 84 17.49 -20.37 17.40
N THR A 85 18.17 -19.84 16.39
CA THR A 85 19.29 -18.90 16.52
C THR A 85 18.82 -17.55 17.09
N ALA A 86 19.76 -16.65 17.43
CA ALA A 86 19.41 -15.29 17.88
C ALA A 86 18.64 -14.51 16.79
N ARG A 87 19.09 -14.61 15.52
CA ARG A 87 18.43 -14.03 14.34
C ARG A 87 16.97 -14.50 14.20
N GLU A 88 16.77 -15.81 14.22
CA GLU A 88 15.44 -16.41 14.09
C GLU A 88 14.52 -16.02 15.26
N LYS A 89 15.05 -15.92 16.49
CA LYS A 89 14.28 -15.44 17.65
C LYS A 89 13.81 -13.99 17.49
N ALA A 90 14.63 -13.12 16.93
CA ALA A 90 14.25 -11.74 16.65
C ALA A 90 13.11 -11.65 15.62
N HIS A 91 13.16 -12.49 14.58
CA HIS A 91 12.05 -12.64 13.64
C HIS A 91 10.75 -13.09 14.31
N VAL A 92 10.82 -14.14 15.15
CA VAL A 92 9.67 -14.64 15.89
C VAL A 92 9.09 -13.54 16.79
N GLU A 93 9.94 -12.76 17.46
CA GLU A 93 9.48 -11.63 18.28
C GLU A 93 8.79 -10.54 17.45
N ALA A 94 9.37 -10.13 16.31
CA ALA A 94 8.71 -9.19 15.40
C ALA A 94 7.35 -9.72 14.90
N LEU A 95 7.24 -11.03 14.62
CA LEU A 95 5.99 -11.65 14.21
C LEU A 95 4.95 -11.66 15.34
N ARG A 96 5.36 -11.92 16.59
CA ARG A 96 4.46 -11.81 17.77
C ARG A 96 3.97 -10.38 17.98
N GLN A 97 4.84 -9.39 17.79
CA GLN A 97 4.49 -7.98 17.87
C GLN A 97 3.46 -7.63 16.79
N LEU A 98 3.65 -8.10 15.56
CA LEU A 98 2.70 -7.93 14.46
C LEU A 98 1.35 -8.59 14.74
N ALA A 99 1.34 -9.84 15.23
CA ALA A 99 0.12 -10.54 15.64
C ALA A 99 -0.66 -9.81 16.76
N GLY A 100 0.04 -9.03 17.58
CA GLY A 100 -0.54 -8.17 18.61
C GLY A 100 -0.86 -6.75 18.15
N GLY A 101 -0.81 -6.45 16.85
CA GLY A 101 -1.09 -5.12 16.29
C GLY A 101 -0.03 -4.06 16.60
N ARG A 102 1.18 -4.46 17.02
CA ARG A 102 2.29 -3.55 17.41
C ARG A 102 3.28 -3.34 16.26
N TRP A 103 2.77 -2.81 15.15
CA TRP A 103 3.52 -2.45 13.93
C TRP A 103 4.81 -1.66 14.21
N HIS A 104 4.76 -0.61 15.02
CA HIS A 104 5.94 0.21 15.35
C HIS A 104 6.98 -0.54 16.18
N GLN A 105 6.57 -1.53 16.99
CA GLN A 105 7.52 -2.38 17.71
C GLN A 105 8.15 -3.40 16.76
N ALA A 106 7.33 -4.05 15.92
CA ALA A 106 7.81 -4.99 14.91
C ALA A 106 8.83 -4.33 13.96
N GLY A 107 8.54 -3.12 13.49
CA GLY A 107 9.44 -2.35 12.62
C GLY A 107 10.79 -2.02 13.26
N ARG A 108 10.83 -1.76 14.58
CA ARG A 108 12.07 -1.53 15.35
C ARG A 108 12.85 -2.82 15.55
N THR A 109 12.19 -3.90 15.93
CA THR A 109 12.83 -5.22 16.06
C THR A 109 13.49 -5.63 14.75
N LEU A 110 12.81 -5.43 13.61
CA LEU A 110 13.36 -5.71 12.29
C LEU A 110 14.45 -4.71 11.88
N GLU A 111 14.38 -3.46 12.32
CA GLU A 111 15.47 -2.49 12.12
C GLU A 111 16.76 -2.97 12.80
N ASP A 112 16.69 -3.29 14.10
CA ASP A 112 17.83 -3.82 14.86
C ASP A 112 18.38 -5.09 14.20
N LEU A 113 17.48 -5.99 13.75
CA LEU A 113 17.86 -7.21 13.04
C LEU A 113 18.64 -6.93 11.75
N THR A 114 18.19 -5.98 10.93
CA THR A 114 18.86 -5.61 9.67
C THR A 114 20.14 -4.80 9.87
N ILE A 115 20.37 -4.23 11.05
CA ILE A 115 21.66 -3.63 11.41
C ILE A 115 22.69 -4.73 11.70
N GLU A 116 22.29 -5.78 12.42
CA GLU A 116 23.18 -6.91 12.75
C GLU A 116 23.38 -7.86 11.56
N PHE A 117 22.32 -8.11 10.80
CA PHE A 117 22.29 -9.01 9.63
C PHE A 117 21.84 -8.24 8.38
N PRO A 118 22.70 -7.39 7.79
CA PRO A 118 22.33 -6.53 6.67
C PRO A 118 21.98 -7.29 5.38
N THR A 119 22.28 -8.59 5.29
CA THR A 119 21.89 -9.44 4.16
C THR A 119 20.60 -10.23 4.39
N ASP A 120 19.92 -10.04 5.53
CA ASP A 120 18.64 -10.71 5.79
C ASP A 120 17.50 -10.09 4.96
N THR A 121 17.23 -10.68 3.80
CA THR A 121 16.24 -10.17 2.85
C THR A 121 14.83 -10.16 3.38
N LEU A 122 14.46 -11.18 4.17
CA LEU A 122 13.12 -11.26 4.72
C LEU A 122 12.92 -10.16 5.77
N ALA A 123 13.91 -9.91 6.63
CA ALA A 123 13.84 -8.81 7.59
C ALA A 123 13.77 -7.45 6.90
N LEU A 124 14.55 -7.25 5.83
CA LEU A 124 14.53 -6.03 5.02
C LEU A 124 13.16 -5.81 4.36
N GLN A 125 12.62 -6.82 3.68
CA GLN A 125 11.37 -6.72 2.95
C GLN A 125 10.17 -6.57 3.88
N THR A 126 10.07 -7.37 4.95
CA THR A 126 9.01 -7.24 5.96
C THR A 126 9.09 -5.90 6.67
N GLY A 127 10.30 -5.47 7.06
CA GLY A 127 10.52 -4.17 7.71
C GLY A 127 10.10 -3.01 6.81
N HIS A 128 10.47 -3.07 5.52
CA HIS A 128 10.09 -2.08 4.52
C HIS A 128 8.56 -1.99 4.34
N GLN A 129 7.86 -3.13 4.29
CA GLN A 129 6.39 -3.13 4.22
C GLN A 129 5.75 -2.53 5.49
N ILE A 130 6.30 -2.82 6.67
CA ILE A 130 5.84 -2.20 7.93
C ILE A 130 6.08 -0.69 7.91
N ASP A 131 7.24 -0.25 7.41
CA ASP A 131 7.54 1.19 7.26
C ASP A 131 6.51 1.86 6.31
N PHE A 132 6.05 1.17 5.27
CA PHE A 132 4.98 1.64 4.39
C PHE A 132 3.63 1.76 5.12
N PHE A 133 3.20 0.71 5.82
CA PHE A 133 1.91 0.70 6.54
C PHE A 133 1.88 1.69 7.72
N THR A 134 3.04 2.02 8.30
CA THR A 134 3.17 3.02 9.37
C THR A 134 3.46 4.43 8.85
N GLY A 135 3.61 4.61 7.53
CA GLY A 135 3.87 5.91 6.91
C GLY A 135 5.27 6.47 7.14
N ASN A 136 6.24 5.62 7.48
CA ASN A 136 7.60 6.03 7.79
C ASN A 136 8.47 6.10 6.52
N ALA A 137 8.23 7.12 5.69
CA ALA A 137 8.95 7.34 4.44
C ALA A 137 10.48 7.40 4.61
N ARG A 138 10.95 7.95 5.73
CA ARG A 138 12.38 7.97 6.06
C ARG A 138 12.92 6.55 6.18
N MET A 139 12.21 5.67 6.87
CA MET A 139 12.65 4.28 7.06
C MET A 139 12.54 3.43 5.81
N LEU A 140 11.55 3.68 4.94
CA LEU A 140 11.50 3.07 3.59
C LEU A 140 12.84 3.26 2.86
N ARG A 141 13.41 4.47 2.91
CA ARG A 141 14.73 4.77 2.35
C ARG A 141 15.88 4.22 3.20
N ASP A 142 15.91 4.58 4.49
CA ASP A 142 17.08 4.46 5.35
C ASP A 142 17.34 3.01 5.81
N ARG A 143 16.30 2.16 5.92
CA ARG A 143 16.47 0.72 6.19
C ARG A 143 17.30 0.07 5.09
N VAL A 144 16.89 0.27 3.85
CA VAL A 144 17.55 -0.32 2.69
C VAL A 144 18.93 0.32 2.48
N ALA A 145 19.03 1.64 2.61
CA ALA A 145 20.29 2.37 2.45
C ALA A 145 21.38 1.92 3.43
N ARG A 146 21.02 1.54 4.66
CA ARG A 146 21.97 0.99 5.65
C ARG A 146 22.49 -0.39 5.28
N ALA A 147 21.66 -1.21 4.65
CA ALA A 147 22.03 -2.54 4.22
C ALA A 147 22.89 -2.53 2.94
N LEU A 148 22.62 -1.62 1.99
CA LEU A 148 23.24 -1.59 0.65
C LEU A 148 24.77 -1.78 0.62
N PRO A 149 25.60 -1.25 1.54
CA PRO A 149 27.05 -1.50 1.52
C PRO A 149 27.47 -2.96 1.69
N ALA A 150 26.59 -3.82 2.24
CA ALA A 150 26.81 -5.25 2.36
C ALA A 150 26.32 -6.05 1.14
N TRP A 151 25.79 -5.38 0.12
CA TRP A 151 25.17 -5.98 -1.05
C TRP A 151 25.91 -5.62 -2.33
N ASP A 152 25.95 -6.56 -3.27
CA ASP A 152 26.44 -6.34 -4.63
C ASP A 152 25.58 -7.05 -5.68
N GLU A 153 25.79 -6.70 -6.96
CA GLU A 153 24.99 -7.21 -8.08
C GLU A 153 25.05 -8.74 -8.28
N SER A 154 26.05 -9.43 -7.73
CA SER A 154 26.15 -10.89 -7.81
C SER A 154 25.28 -11.61 -6.79
N MET A 155 24.79 -10.89 -5.76
CA MET A 155 24.00 -11.48 -4.70
C MET A 155 22.55 -11.75 -5.13
N PRO A 156 21.99 -12.94 -4.83
CA PRO A 156 20.58 -13.24 -5.09
C PRO A 156 19.63 -12.23 -4.45
N GLY A 157 18.75 -11.62 -5.25
CA GLY A 157 17.78 -10.64 -4.77
C GLY A 157 18.28 -9.20 -4.71
N TYR A 158 19.47 -8.88 -5.24
CA TYR A 158 19.95 -7.50 -5.32
C TYR A 158 18.97 -6.55 -6.05
N HIS A 159 18.26 -7.05 -7.06
CA HIS A 159 17.20 -6.29 -7.74
C HIS A 159 16.14 -5.77 -6.76
N ALA A 160 15.69 -6.61 -5.80
CA ALA A 160 14.68 -6.24 -4.83
C ALA A 160 15.19 -5.17 -3.84
N MET A 161 16.48 -5.19 -3.51
CA MET A 161 17.12 -4.13 -2.73
C MET A 161 17.07 -2.79 -3.48
N LEU A 162 17.40 -2.80 -4.77
CA LEU A 162 17.31 -1.61 -5.60
C LEU A 162 15.86 -1.12 -5.78
N GLY A 163 14.90 -2.03 -5.90
CA GLY A 163 13.47 -1.73 -6.00
C GLY A 163 12.91 -1.10 -4.73
N MET A 164 13.18 -1.69 -3.56
CA MET A 164 12.77 -1.11 -2.26
C MET A 164 13.45 0.25 -2.02
N HIS A 165 14.75 0.37 -2.32
CA HIS A 165 15.44 1.66 -2.18
C HIS A 165 14.89 2.71 -3.15
N ALA A 166 14.54 2.34 -4.38
CA ALA A 166 13.90 3.24 -5.34
C ALA A 166 12.59 3.79 -4.75
N PHE A 167 11.76 2.90 -4.17
CA PHE A 167 10.52 3.29 -3.53
C PHE A 167 10.73 4.28 -2.37
N GLY A 168 11.62 3.94 -1.44
CA GLY A 168 11.95 4.84 -0.33
C GLY A 168 12.53 6.18 -0.77
N LEU A 169 13.34 6.21 -1.84
CA LEU A 169 13.86 7.46 -2.41
C LEU A 169 12.73 8.34 -2.97
N GLU A 170 11.76 7.75 -3.67
CA GLU A 170 10.69 8.53 -4.28
C GLU A 170 9.68 9.06 -3.27
N GLU A 171 9.33 8.29 -2.24
CA GLU A 171 8.49 8.78 -1.13
C GLU A 171 9.18 9.92 -0.35
N MET A 172 10.51 10.05 -0.46
CA MET A 172 11.31 11.15 0.09
C MET A 172 11.57 12.30 -0.92
N GLY A 173 11.02 12.22 -2.14
CA GLY A 173 11.17 13.25 -3.18
C GLY A 173 12.50 13.20 -3.95
N GLU A 174 13.30 12.16 -3.79
CA GLU A 174 14.59 11.98 -4.47
C GLU A 174 14.42 11.29 -5.85
N TYR A 175 13.53 11.84 -6.67
CA TYR A 175 12.99 11.21 -7.87
C TYR A 175 14.03 10.74 -8.90
N GLU A 176 15.06 11.53 -9.17
CA GLU A 176 16.09 11.17 -10.15
C GLU A 176 16.88 9.93 -9.70
N ARG A 177 17.19 9.84 -8.39
CA ARG A 177 17.87 8.67 -7.81
C ARG A 177 16.95 7.46 -7.81
N ALA A 178 15.68 7.66 -7.46
CA ALA A 178 14.66 6.62 -7.46
C ALA A 178 14.49 6.02 -8.86
N GLU A 179 14.32 6.85 -9.90
CA GLU A 179 14.15 6.39 -11.28
C GLU A 179 15.34 5.55 -11.77
N ARG A 180 16.57 6.00 -11.51
CA ARG A 180 17.77 5.23 -11.88
C ARG A 180 17.84 3.89 -11.15
N SER A 181 17.58 3.88 -9.83
CA SER A 181 17.61 2.66 -9.01
C SER A 181 16.55 1.66 -9.46
N GLY A 182 15.30 2.12 -9.66
CA GLY A 182 14.18 1.28 -10.07
C GLY A 182 14.36 0.73 -11.49
N LYS A 183 14.85 1.54 -12.43
CA LYS A 183 15.17 1.05 -13.79
C LYS A 183 16.27 -0.01 -13.76
N ARG A 184 17.32 0.18 -12.95
CA ARG A 184 18.38 -0.81 -12.79
C ARG A 184 17.86 -2.11 -12.17
N ALA A 185 16.95 -2.03 -11.19
CA ALA A 185 16.31 -3.21 -10.62
C ALA A 185 15.53 -4.01 -11.69
N VAL A 186 14.74 -3.33 -12.53
CA VAL A 186 13.99 -3.97 -13.64
C VAL A 186 14.92 -4.54 -14.72
N GLU A 187 16.07 -3.93 -14.98
CA GLU A 187 17.07 -4.49 -15.90
C GLU A 187 17.67 -5.80 -15.38
N LEU A 188 17.86 -5.91 -14.05
CA LEU A 188 18.41 -7.11 -13.41
C LEU A 188 17.35 -8.23 -13.30
N GLU A 189 16.12 -7.87 -12.95
CA GLU A 189 14.98 -8.79 -12.86
C GLU A 189 13.72 -8.13 -13.43
N PRO A 190 13.39 -8.39 -14.70
CA PRO A 190 12.22 -7.80 -15.34
C PRO A 190 10.89 -8.13 -14.65
N ARG A 191 10.82 -9.21 -13.87
CA ARG A 191 9.60 -9.59 -13.12
C ARG A 191 9.45 -8.90 -11.76
N ASP A 192 10.36 -8.01 -11.38
CA ASP A 192 10.25 -7.27 -10.12
C ASP A 192 9.11 -6.24 -10.19
N GLY A 193 7.90 -6.66 -9.82
CA GLY A 193 6.71 -5.82 -9.85
C GLY A 193 6.81 -4.57 -8.96
N TRP A 194 7.61 -4.62 -7.90
CA TRP A 194 7.82 -3.50 -6.98
C TRP A 194 8.76 -2.44 -7.57
N ALA A 195 9.77 -2.86 -8.33
CA ALA A 195 10.66 -1.95 -9.03
C ALA A 195 9.95 -1.21 -10.18
N HIS A 196 9.10 -1.90 -10.96
CA HIS A 196 8.25 -1.25 -11.97
C HIS A 196 7.35 -0.20 -11.34
N HIS A 197 6.74 -0.54 -10.21
CA HIS A 197 5.91 0.33 -9.39
C HIS A 197 6.65 1.58 -8.89
N ALA A 198 7.85 1.46 -8.35
CA ALA A 198 8.63 2.61 -7.88
C ALA A 198 8.94 3.60 -9.03
N VAL A 199 9.28 3.09 -10.22
CA VAL A 199 9.47 3.96 -11.40
C VAL A 199 8.16 4.61 -11.83
N ALA A 200 7.03 3.89 -11.73
CA ALA A 200 5.71 4.46 -12.00
C ALA A 200 5.39 5.63 -11.05
N HIS A 201 5.64 5.44 -9.75
CA HIS A 201 5.51 6.49 -8.75
C HIS A 201 6.32 7.74 -9.09
N VAL A 202 7.59 7.60 -9.50
CA VAL A 202 8.41 8.75 -9.92
C VAL A 202 7.72 9.54 -11.03
N MET A 203 7.23 8.86 -12.08
CA MET A 203 6.56 9.53 -13.19
C MET A 203 5.28 10.22 -12.76
N GLU A 204 4.52 9.63 -11.83
CA GLU A 204 3.29 10.21 -11.31
C GLU A 204 3.57 11.50 -10.51
N MET A 205 4.52 11.41 -9.59
CA MET A 205 4.87 12.51 -8.69
C MET A 205 5.50 13.69 -9.45
N GLN A 206 6.19 13.42 -10.56
CA GLN A 206 6.78 14.45 -11.43
C GLN A 206 5.84 14.95 -12.54
N CYS A 207 4.57 14.53 -12.56
CA CYS A 207 3.62 14.90 -13.62
C CYS A 207 4.09 14.51 -15.04
N ARG A 208 4.67 13.31 -15.17
CA ARG A 208 5.17 12.73 -16.42
C ARG A 208 4.27 11.59 -16.89
N GLN A 209 2.96 11.85 -16.97
CA GLN A 209 1.93 10.83 -17.25
C GLN A 209 2.21 10.05 -18.55
N LYS A 210 2.65 10.74 -19.61
CA LYS A 210 2.98 10.11 -20.90
C LYS A 210 4.17 9.16 -20.80
N ASP A 211 5.20 9.55 -20.04
CA ASP A 211 6.37 8.69 -19.80
C ASP A 211 5.98 7.48 -18.95
N GLY A 212 5.14 7.69 -17.93
CA GLY A 212 4.57 6.63 -17.11
C GLY A 212 3.74 5.62 -17.90
N ILE A 213 2.86 6.10 -18.79
CA ILE A 213 2.10 5.23 -19.71
C ILE A 213 3.06 4.43 -20.60
N ALA A 214 4.06 5.08 -21.20
CA ALA A 214 5.03 4.42 -22.06
C ALA A 214 5.85 3.36 -21.29
N TRP A 215 6.22 3.66 -20.04
CA TRP A 215 6.93 2.74 -19.14
C TRP A 215 6.10 1.50 -18.84
N MET A 216 4.87 1.67 -18.34
CA MET A 216 4.00 0.55 -17.93
C MET A 216 3.56 -0.30 -19.11
N ARG A 217 3.40 0.29 -20.30
CA ARG A 217 3.03 -0.44 -21.53
C ARG A 217 4.21 -1.06 -22.28
N ARG A 218 5.46 -0.75 -21.90
CA ARG A 218 6.66 -1.25 -22.59
C ARG A 218 6.74 -2.78 -22.58
N ASP A 219 6.50 -3.37 -21.42
CA ASP A 219 6.52 -4.81 -21.22
C ASP A 219 5.53 -5.19 -20.11
N THR A 220 4.25 -5.16 -20.48
CA THR A 220 3.16 -5.46 -19.56
C THR A 220 3.24 -6.89 -19.03
N GLU A 221 3.67 -7.85 -19.85
CA GLU A 221 3.73 -9.26 -19.44
C GLU A 221 4.74 -9.47 -18.30
N ALA A 222 5.87 -8.76 -18.31
CA ALA A 222 6.91 -8.91 -17.31
C ALA A 222 6.41 -8.64 -15.87
N TRP A 223 5.63 -7.58 -15.66
CA TRP A 223 5.14 -7.20 -14.33
C TRP A 223 3.73 -7.68 -14.00
N SER A 224 2.93 -8.11 -14.99
CA SER A 224 1.55 -8.56 -14.76
C SER A 224 1.36 -10.07 -14.74
N ARG A 225 2.14 -10.86 -15.49
CA ARG A 225 1.90 -12.30 -15.59
C ARG A 225 2.15 -12.97 -14.24
N ASP A 226 1.13 -13.67 -13.72
CA ASP A 226 1.21 -14.44 -12.48
C ASP A 226 1.75 -13.59 -11.31
N SER A 227 1.29 -12.33 -11.23
CA SER A 227 1.75 -11.36 -10.24
C SER A 227 0.58 -10.94 -9.36
N PHE A 228 0.66 -11.20 -8.06
CA PHE A 228 -0.38 -10.75 -7.13
C PHE A 228 -0.32 -9.24 -6.87
N PHE A 229 0.66 -8.53 -7.45
CA PHE A 229 0.78 -7.07 -7.43
C PHE A 229 0.37 -6.41 -8.76
N GLN A 230 -0.08 -7.22 -9.75
CA GLN A 230 -0.41 -6.72 -11.08
C GLN A 230 -1.52 -5.65 -11.06
N ILE A 231 -2.55 -5.82 -10.21
CA ILE A 231 -3.70 -4.90 -10.16
C ILE A 231 -3.25 -3.52 -9.72
N HIS A 232 -2.35 -3.45 -8.73
CA HIS A 232 -1.80 -2.19 -8.27
C HIS A 232 -0.98 -1.47 -9.36
N ASN A 233 -0.22 -2.23 -10.16
CA ASN A 233 0.48 -1.68 -11.32
C ASN A 233 -0.46 -1.20 -12.43
N TRP A 234 -1.56 -1.92 -12.67
CA TRP A 234 -2.62 -1.47 -13.58
C TRP A 234 -3.32 -0.21 -13.07
N TRP A 235 -3.51 -0.09 -11.76
CA TRP A 235 -4.08 1.09 -11.12
C TRP A 235 -3.21 2.34 -11.34
N HIS A 236 -1.89 2.23 -11.23
CA HIS A 236 -0.96 3.32 -11.59
C HIS A 236 -1.10 3.76 -13.04
N LEU A 237 -1.20 2.80 -13.98
CA LEU A 237 -1.45 3.12 -15.38
C LEU A 237 -2.78 3.88 -15.55
N ALA A 238 -3.82 3.48 -14.83
CA ALA A 238 -5.10 4.17 -14.83
C ALA A 238 -5.00 5.59 -14.23
N LEU A 239 -4.17 5.82 -13.22
CA LEU A 239 -3.95 7.16 -12.66
C LEU A 239 -3.33 8.14 -13.65
N TYR A 240 -2.43 7.69 -14.52
CA TYR A 240 -1.91 8.55 -15.59
C TYR A 240 -3.01 8.98 -16.56
N HIS A 241 -3.84 8.03 -16.99
CA HIS A 241 -4.98 8.31 -17.86
C HIS A 241 -6.00 9.22 -17.17
N PHE A 242 -6.23 9.04 -15.86
CA PHE A 242 -7.09 9.89 -15.05
C PHE A 242 -6.58 11.34 -15.00
N ASP A 243 -5.30 11.55 -14.71
CA ASP A 243 -4.73 12.90 -14.63
C ASP A 243 -4.73 13.63 -15.99
N LEU A 244 -4.65 12.87 -17.10
CA LEU A 244 -4.83 13.36 -18.47
C LEU A 244 -6.31 13.61 -18.87
N GLY A 245 -7.27 13.28 -18.02
CA GLY A 245 -8.71 13.40 -18.31
C GLY A 245 -9.26 12.35 -19.28
N GLN A 246 -8.54 11.24 -19.48
CA GLN A 246 -8.91 10.17 -20.41
C GLN A 246 -9.82 9.14 -19.74
N VAL A 247 -11.04 9.56 -19.37
CA VAL A 247 -12.00 8.76 -18.58
C VAL A 247 -12.29 7.39 -19.20
N ASP A 248 -12.47 7.32 -20.53
CA ASP A 248 -12.78 6.05 -21.21
C ASP A 248 -11.65 5.01 -21.05
N GLU A 249 -10.39 5.45 -21.09
CA GLU A 249 -9.22 4.58 -20.86
C GLU A 249 -9.15 4.11 -19.41
N VAL A 250 -9.48 4.98 -18.45
CA VAL A 250 -9.56 4.63 -17.03
C VAL A 250 -10.61 3.54 -16.80
N LEU A 251 -11.80 3.71 -17.39
CA LEU A 251 -12.88 2.73 -17.26
C LEU A 251 -12.55 1.41 -17.99
N ALA A 252 -11.89 1.46 -19.14
CA ALA A 252 -11.43 0.25 -19.84
C ALA A 252 -10.39 -0.54 -19.02
N LEU A 253 -9.48 0.14 -18.32
CA LEU A 253 -8.54 -0.48 -17.39
C LEU A 253 -9.23 -1.02 -16.13
N TYR A 254 -10.22 -0.28 -15.62
CA TYR A 254 -11.04 -0.73 -14.50
C TYR A 254 -11.77 -2.04 -14.85
N ASP A 255 -12.53 -2.05 -15.95
CA ASP A 255 -13.37 -3.19 -16.35
C ASP A 255 -12.56 -4.39 -16.83
N GLY A 256 -11.34 -4.16 -17.34
CA GLY A 256 -10.44 -5.20 -17.79
C GLY A 256 -9.51 -5.68 -16.67
N PRO A 257 -8.23 -5.28 -16.67
CA PRO A 257 -7.23 -5.88 -15.81
C PRO A 257 -7.34 -5.60 -14.30
N ILE A 258 -8.13 -4.61 -13.87
CA ILE A 258 -8.27 -4.25 -12.45
C ILE A 258 -9.42 -5.05 -11.80
N ALA A 259 -10.62 -5.00 -12.36
CA ALA A 259 -11.83 -5.61 -11.79
C ALA A 259 -12.35 -6.82 -12.58
N GLY A 260 -11.76 -7.18 -13.72
CA GLY A 260 -12.30 -8.17 -14.66
C GLY A 260 -12.54 -9.56 -14.08
N ASP A 261 -11.63 -10.07 -13.25
CA ASP A 261 -11.75 -11.37 -12.58
C ASP A 261 -12.26 -11.28 -11.13
N TRP A 262 -12.70 -10.09 -10.69
CA TRP A 262 -13.15 -9.77 -9.33
C TRP A 262 -12.28 -10.36 -8.21
N SER A 263 -11.38 -9.56 -7.67
CA SER A 263 -10.53 -9.96 -6.54
C SER A 263 -11.22 -9.76 -5.19
N GLU A 264 -10.99 -10.67 -4.25
CA GLU A 264 -11.35 -10.52 -2.83
C GLU A 264 -10.14 -10.09 -1.97
N ILE A 265 -8.95 -9.91 -2.54
CA ILE A 265 -7.77 -9.38 -1.85
C ILE A 265 -7.99 -7.89 -1.53
N THR A 266 -7.79 -7.49 -0.27
CA THR A 266 -8.09 -6.13 0.21
C THR A 266 -7.33 -5.03 -0.52
N LEU A 267 -6.06 -5.24 -0.88
CA LEU A 267 -5.28 -4.28 -1.67
C LEU A 267 -5.98 -3.92 -2.99
N ASN A 268 -6.56 -4.90 -3.67
CA ASN A 268 -7.23 -4.69 -4.95
C ASN A 268 -8.54 -3.91 -4.75
N LEU A 269 -9.27 -4.17 -3.66
CA LEU A 269 -10.47 -3.40 -3.30
C LEU A 269 -10.15 -1.94 -2.96
N VAL A 270 -9.00 -1.68 -2.33
CA VAL A 270 -8.47 -0.34 -2.04
C VAL A 270 -8.22 0.41 -3.35
N ASP A 271 -7.53 -0.21 -4.30
CA ASP A 271 -7.22 0.40 -5.61
C ASP A 271 -8.49 0.72 -6.39
N GLU A 272 -9.44 -0.20 -6.44
CA GLU A 272 -10.74 0.00 -7.08
C GLU A 272 -11.52 1.16 -6.46
N ALA A 273 -11.65 1.19 -5.13
CA ALA A 273 -12.34 2.25 -4.42
C ALA A 273 -11.68 3.62 -4.67
N ALA A 274 -10.35 3.67 -4.61
CA ALA A 274 -9.57 4.86 -4.84
C ALA A 274 -9.73 5.41 -6.27
N LEU A 275 -9.85 4.53 -7.27
CA LEU A 275 -10.00 4.92 -8.68
C LEU A 275 -11.43 5.41 -8.97
N LEU A 276 -12.44 4.66 -8.53
CA LEU A 276 -13.84 5.08 -8.69
C LEU A 276 -14.14 6.38 -7.93
N TRP A 277 -13.53 6.57 -6.75
CA TRP A 277 -13.69 7.79 -5.98
C TRP A 277 -13.12 9.01 -6.70
N ARG A 278 -11.92 8.89 -7.30
CA ARG A 278 -11.31 9.94 -8.13
C ARG A 278 -12.21 10.35 -9.30
N LEU A 279 -12.80 9.37 -10.00
CA LEU A 279 -13.78 9.63 -11.06
C LEU A 279 -15.02 10.34 -10.52
N HIS A 280 -15.57 9.88 -9.40
CA HIS A 280 -16.72 10.49 -8.73
C HIS A 280 -16.48 11.96 -8.33
N LEU A 281 -15.30 12.30 -7.81
CA LEU A 281 -14.94 13.68 -7.45
C LEU A 281 -14.96 14.62 -8.66
N THR A 282 -14.55 14.11 -9.84
CA THR A 282 -14.58 14.89 -11.11
C THR A 282 -15.94 14.91 -11.79
N GLY A 283 -16.94 14.18 -11.27
CA GLY A 283 -18.28 14.09 -11.83
C GLY A 283 -18.40 13.15 -13.03
N ALA A 284 -17.43 12.26 -13.25
CA ALA A 284 -17.51 11.22 -14.27
C ALA A 284 -18.58 10.18 -13.89
N ASP A 285 -19.33 9.69 -14.89
CA ASP A 285 -20.28 8.61 -14.71
C ASP A 285 -19.55 7.27 -14.64
N VAL A 286 -19.64 6.60 -13.48
CA VAL A 286 -19.03 5.30 -13.26
C VAL A 286 -20.03 4.14 -13.41
N GLY A 287 -21.28 4.41 -13.80
CA GLY A 287 -22.32 3.42 -13.96
C GLY A 287 -22.56 2.59 -12.69
N GLY A 288 -22.78 1.29 -12.85
CA GLY A 288 -23.09 0.37 -11.74
C GLY A 288 -21.87 -0.17 -10.97
N ARG A 289 -20.66 0.37 -11.17
CA ARG A 289 -19.41 -0.21 -10.65
C ARG A 289 -19.27 -0.17 -9.12
N TRP A 290 -19.99 0.73 -8.45
CA TRP A 290 -19.98 0.83 -6.99
C TRP A 290 -20.60 -0.39 -6.29
N GLU A 291 -21.70 -0.93 -6.83
CA GLU A 291 -22.41 -2.05 -6.21
C GLU A 291 -21.56 -3.32 -6.02
N PRO A 292 -20.93 -3.89 -7.08
CA PRO A 292 -20.11 -5.09 -6.92
C PRO A 292 -18.86 -4.85 -6.07
N LEU A 293 -18.35 -3.61 -5.99
CA LEU A 293 -17.26 -3.26 -5.09
C LEU A 293 -17.73 -3.21 -3.63
N ALA A 294 -18.87 -2.58 -3.36
CA ALA A 294 -19.44 -2.51 -2.01
C ALA A 294 -19.84 -3.90 -1.48
N ASP A 295 -20.36 -4.79 -2.34
CA ASP A 295 -20.65 -6.19 -1.99
C ASP A 295 -19.42 -6.93 -1.48
N ARG A 296 -18.25 -6.73 -2.10
CA ARG A 296 -17.00 -7.38 -1.67
C ARG A 296 -16.46 -6.78 -0.37
N TRP A 297 -16.55 -5.47 -0.21
CA TRP A 297 -16.20 -4.83 1.06
C TRP A 297 -17.08 -5.32 2.22
N GLU A 298 -18.37 -5.57 1.99
CA GLU A 298 -19.27 -6.12 3.02
C GLU A 298 -18.91 -7.56 3.41
N LYS A 299 -18.35 -8.38 2.51
CA LYS A 299 -17.84 -9.72 2.88
C LYS A 299 -16.62 -9.64 3.81
N GLN A 300 -15.86 -8.55 3.72
CA GLN A 300 -14.74 -8.26 4.61
C GLN A 300 -15.17 -7.50 5.87
N ALA A 301 -16.45 -7.11 5.98
CA ALA A 301 -16.95 -6.34 7.10
C ALA A 301 -16.77 -7.10 8.42
N GLY A 302 -16.34 -6.38 9.45
CA GLY A 302 -15.97 -6.95 10.73
C GLY A 302 -15.27 -5.93 11.61
N LYS A 303 -14.24 -6.38 12.34
CA LYS A 303 -13.42 -5.49 13.17
C LYS A 303 -12.58 -4.57 12.28
N SER A 304 -12.62 -3.27 12.54
CA SER A 304 -11.66 -2.30 11.96
C SER A 304 -10.25 -2.67 12.43
N ALA A 305 -9.46 -3.23 11.51
CA ALA A 305 -8.12 -3.75 11.79
C ALA A 305 -7.00 -2.91 11.15
N TYR A 306 -7.31 -2.15 10.09
CA TYR A 306 -6.38 -1.21 9.48
C TYR A 306 -7.14 -0.01 8.92
N ALA A 307 -6.91 1.16 9.54
CA ALA A 307 -7.63 2.40 9.31
C ALA A 307 -7.61 2.90 7.85
N PHE A 308 -6.55 2.55 7.10
CA PHE A 308 -6.45 2.88 5.68
C PHE A 308 -7.48 2.11 4.84
N ASN A 309 -7.71 0.83 5.15
CA ASN A 309 -8.69 0.00 4.45
C ASN A 309 -10.10 0.51 4.74
N ASP A 310 -10.37 0.91 5.99
CA ASP A 310 -11.66 1.50 6.36
C ASP A 310 -11.98 2.76 5.55
N ALA A 311 -10.98 3.63 5.31
CA ALA A 311 -11.19 4.83 4.49
C ALA A 311 -11.67 4.48 3.06
N HIS A 312 -11.14 3.42 2.48
CA HIS A 312 -11.49 2.96 1.13
C HIS A 312 -12.83 2.19 1.10
N ALA A 313 -13.11 1.39 2.14
CA ALA A 313 -14.43 0.78 2.33
C ALA A 313 -15.52 1.87 2.43
N MET A 314 -15.24 2.96 3.14
CA MET A 314 -16.15 4.10 3.24
C MET A 314 -16.40 4.76 1.86
N MET A 315 -15.37 4.89 1.00
CA MET A 315 -15.56 5.38 -0.37
C MET A 315 -16.53 4.48 -1.16
N ALA A 316 -16.37 3.15 -1.05
CA ALA A 316 -17.25 2.18 -1.72
C ALA A 316 -18.69 2.25 -1.19
N TYR A 317 -18.89 2.29 0.13
CA TYR A 317 -20.21 2.39 0.73
C TYR A 317 -20.92 3.69 0.38
N VAL A 318 -20.21 4.82 0.40
CA VAL A 318 -20.76 6.11 -0.03
C VAL A 318 -21.10 6.09 -1.51
N GLY A 319 -20.19 5.59 -2.36
CA GLY A 319 -20.41 5.50 -3.79
C GLY A 319 -21.62 4.65 -4.18
N ALA A 320 -21.87 3.56 -3.43
CA ALA A 320 -23.03 2.68 -3.59
C ALA A 320 -24.28 3.13 -2.81
N GLY A 321 -24.24 4.25 -2.07
CA GLY A 321 -25.39 4.69 -1.26
C GLY A 321 -25.73 3.78 -0.06
N ARG A 322 -24.79 2.96 0.41
CA ARG A 322 -24.99 1.99 1.51
C ARG A 322 -24.81 2.64 2.89
N HIS A 323 -25.78 3.47 3.26
CA HIS A 323 -25.74 4.23 4.51
C HIS A 323 -25.68 3.36 5.78
N SER A 324 -26.24 2.14 5.77
CA SER A 324 -26.10 1.20 6.90
C SER A 324 -24.66 0.74 7.06
N ALA A 325 -24.04 0.23 5.99
CA ALA A 325 -22.66 -0.22 6.00
C ALA A 325 -21.68 0.89 6.42
N ALA A 326 -21.91 2.12 5.94
CA ALA A 326 -21.14 3.30 6.37
C ALA A 326 -21.25 3.56 7.89
N ARG A 327 -22.45 3.44 8.48
CA ARG A 327 -22.63 3.60 9.94
C ARG A 327 -21.97 2.46 10.72
N ASP A 328 -22.12 1.23 10.24
CA ASP A 328 -21.54 0.05 10.89
C ASP A 328 -20.00 0.13 10.89
N LEU A 329 -19.40 0.63 9.81
CA LEU A 329 -17.96 0.88 9.74
C LEU A 329 -17.50 1.92 10.76
N LEU A 330 -18.21 3.04 10.89
CA LEU A 330 -17.89 4.06 11.90
C LEU A 330 -18.02 3.50 13.32
N ALA A 331 -19.02 2.66 13.59
CA ALA A 331 -19.16 1.97 14.87
C ALA A 331 -18.03 0.96 15.12
N ALA A 332 -17.55 0.26 14.09
CA ALA A 332 -16.40 -0.62 14.19
C ALA A 332 -15.11 0.15 14.51
N GLN A 333 -14.92 1.35 13.95
CA GLN A 333 -13.81 2.24 14.30
C GLN A 333 -13.88 2.70 15.76
N GLU A 334 -15.07 3.04 16.28
CA GLU A 334 -15.25 3.38 17.71
C GLU A 334 -14.89 2.23 18.65
N GLU A 335 -15.11 0.98 18.24
CA GLU A 335 -14.64 -0.18 19.00
C GLU A 335 -13.11 -0.35 18.90
N ALA A 336 -12.53 -0.18 17.70
CA ALA A 336 -11.08 -0.28 17.49
C ALA A 336 -10.29 0.77 18.30
N LEU A 337 -10.86 1.96 18.55
CA LEU A 337 -10.27 3.00 19.39
C LEU A 337 -10.08 2.59 20.86
N LYS A 338 -10.71 1.50 21.32
CA LYS A 338 -10.57 0.97 22.69
C LYS A 338 -9.39 0.01 22.83
N SER A 339 -8.80 -0.43 21.72
CA SER A 339 -7.60 -1.28 21.71
C SER A 339 -6.35 -0.49 22.11
N ASP A 340 -5.34 -1.21 22.59
CA ASP A 340 -3.98 -0.68 22.86
C ASP A 340 -3.00 -1.15 21.76
N ASP A 341 -3.45 -1.11 20.51
CA ASP A 341 -2.65 -1.44 19.32
C ASP A 341 -2.37 -0.18 18.49
N ASP A 342 -1.49 -0.30 17.49
CA ASP A 342 -1.14 0.85 16.65
C ASP A 342 -2.31 1.28 15.75
N ASN A 343 -3.24 0.38 15.41
CA ASN A 343 -4.42 0.72 14.61
C ASN A 343 -5.37 1.67 15.35
N ALA A 344 -5.47 1.59 16.68
CA ALA A 344 -6.20 2.59 17.47
C ALA A 344 -5.60 4.00 17.27
N GLY A 345 -4.27 4.10 17.16
CA GLY A 345 -3.58 5.35 16.82
C GLY A 345 -3.87 5.82 15.39
N PHE A 346 -3.75 4.93 14.41
CA PHE A 346 -4.03 5.22 12.99
C PHE A 346 -5.47 5.70 12.79
N THR A 347 -6.42 5.02 13.43
CA THR A 347 -7.85 5.33 13.39
C THR A 347 -8.13 6.69 14.02
N ARG A 348 -7.61 6.95 15.22
CA ARG A 348 -7.85 8.22 15.93
C ARG A 348 -7.29 9.43 15.19
N ASP A 349 -6.05 9.33 14.76
CA ASP A 349 -5.30 10.49 14.26
C ASP A 349 -5.70 10.85 12.81
N VAL A 350 -6.04 9.85 11.99
CA VAL A 350 -6.30 10.04 10.54
C VAL A 350 -7.54 9.28 10.07
N GLY A 351 -7.63 7.98 10.34
CA GLY A 351 -8.61 7.09 9.70
C GLY A 351 -10.08 7.48 9.92
N GLN A 352 -10.46 7.72 11.17
CA GLN A 352 -11.83 8.11 11.52
C GLN A 352 -12.18 9.51 10.99
N PRO A 353 -11.34 10.55 11.13
CA PRO A 353 -11.56 11.83 10.46
C PRO A 353 -11.75 11.71 8.94
N VAL A 354 -10.97 10.86 8.27
CA VAL A 354 -11.11 10.61 6.81
C VAL A 354 -12.44 9.92 6.51
N ALA A 355 -12.78 8.82 7.21
CA ALA A 355 -14.02 8.10 6.98
C ALA A 355 -15.26 8.98 7.24
N GLN A 356 -15.25 9.77 8.32
CA GLN A 356 -16.30 10.75 8.60
C GLN A 356 -16.40 11.83 7.52
N ALA A 357 -15.28 12.28 6.97
CA ALA A 357 -15.27 13.27 5.90
C ALA A 357 -15.82 12.73 4.59
N ILE A 358 -15.46 11.50 4.22
CA ILE A 358 -15.99 10.81 3.03
C ILE A 358 -17.51 10.61 3.18
N ASN A 359 -17.98 10.19 4.36
CA ASN A 359 -19.40 10.07 4.64
C ASN A 359 -20.12 11.44 4.58
N ALA A 360 -19.53 12.50 5.14
CA ALA A 360 -20.09 13.86 5.04
C ALA A 360 -20.17 14.34 3.58
N PHE A 361 -19.12 14.08 2.79
CA PHE A 361 -19.08 14.40 1.36
C PHE A 361 -20.22 13.68 0.61
N GLY A 362 -20.40 12.38 0.87
CA GLY A 362 -21.48 11.57 0.31
C GLY A 362 -22.89 12.08 0.62
N ASN A 363 -23.08 12.63 1.81
CA ASN A 363 -24.34 13.22 2.24
C ASN A 363 -24.54 14.67 1.77
N GLY A 364 -23.61 15.21 0.96
CA GLY A 364 -23.66 16.59 0.45
C GLY A 364 -23.20 17.65 1.46
N ASP A 365 -22.73 17.26 2.64
CA ASP A 365 -22.17 18.19 3.63
C ASP A 365 -20.68 18.45 3.37
N TYR A 366 -20.43 19.17 2.28
CA TYR A 366 -19.08 19.48 1.81
C TYR A 366 -18.31 20.38 2.78
N ALA A 367 -19.00 21.25 3.51
CA ALA A 367 -18.36 22.11 4.51
C ALA A 367 -17.82 21.29 5.68
N GLN A 368 -18.59 20.30 6.15
CA GLN A 368 -18.15 19.38 7.19
C GLN A 368 -17.01 18.47 6.71
N ALA A 369 -17.07 17.96 5.47
CA ALA A 369 -15.98 17.19 4.88
C ALA A 369 -14.67 18.01 4.86
N ALA A 370 -14.72 19.25 4.40
CA ALA A 370 -13.55 20.14 4.39
C ALA A 370 -13.03 20.43 5.82
N ARG A 371 -13.94 20.62 6.80
CA ARG A 371 -13.58 20.86 8.20
C ARG A 371 -12.83 19.68 8.84
N LEU A 372 -13.20 18.45 8.49
CA LEU A 372 -12.58 17.23 9.00
C LEU A 372 -11.22 16.94 8.34
N LEU A 373 -11.11 17.17 7.03
CA LEU A 373 -9.87 16.86 6.29
C LEU A 373 -8.79 17.91 6.49
N ARG A 374 -9.15 19.21 6.62
CA ARG A 374 -8.16 20.29 6.66
C ARG A 374 -7.10 20.14 7.78
N PRO A 375 -7.43 19.76 9.01
CA PRO A 375 -6.43 19.62 10.09
C PRO A 375 -5.45 18.45 9.90
N ILE A 376 -5.87 17.39 9.19
CA ILE A 376 -5.09 16.13 9.11
C ILE A 376 -4.15 16.06 7.91
N ARG A 377 -4.22 17.00 6.96
CA ARG A 377 -3.41 16.99 5.71
C ARG A 377 -1.92 16.77 5.95
N HIS A 378 -1.37 17.38 7.00
CA HIS A 378 0.06 17.31 7.31
C HIS A 378 0.48 16.00 8.01
N ILE A 379 -0.49 15.21 8.47
CA ILE A 379 -0.26 13.94 9.18
C ILE A 379 -0.92 12.75 8.49
N ALA A 380 -1.52 12.92 7.32
CA ALA A 380 -2.26 11.88 6.61
C ALA A 380 -1.41 10.63 6.33
N HIS A 381 -0.08 10.74 6.28
CA HIS A 381 0.82 9.59 6.14
C HIS A 381 0.77 8.63 7.34
N ARG A 382 0.37 9.07 8.55
CA ARG A 382 0.45 8.27 9.79
C ARG A 382 -0.33 6.97 9.79
N PHE A 383 -1.29 6.79 8.89
CA PHE A 383 -2.04 5.55 8.72
C PHE A 383 -1.60 4.74 7.48
N GLY A 384 -0.44 5.05 6.92
CA GLY A 384 0.14 4.37 5.75
C GLY A 384 -0.31 4.89 4.39
N GLY A 385 -0.16 4.03 3.37
CA GLY A 385 -0.34 4.33 1.95
C GLY A 385 0.88 5.01 1.33
N SER A 386 0.87 5.21 0.01
CA SER A 386 1.85 6.05 -0.69
C SER A 386 1.32 7.47 -0.89
N HIS A 387 2.16 8.40 -1.37
CA HIS A 387 1.68 9.74 -1.75
C HIS A 387 0.57 9.66 -2.81
N ALA A 388 0.72 8.78 -3.80
CA ALA A 388 -0.27 8.56 -4.85
C ALA A 388 -1.63 8.13 -4.29
N GLN A 389 -1.64 7.15 -3.38
CA GLN A 389 -2.89 6.65 -2.80
C GLN A 389 -3.57 7.73 -1.94
N ARG A 390 -2.79 8.41 -1.08
CA ARG A 390 -3.29 9.47 -0.20
C ARG A 390 -3.74 10.73 -0.94
N ASP A 391 -3.34 10.94 -2.19
CA ASP A 391 -3.80 12.07 -3.00
C ASP A 391 -5.34 12.15 -3.07
N ALA A 392 -6.04 11.02 -2.94
CA ALA A 392 -7.51 10.99 -2.83
C ALA A 392 -8.06 11.91 -1.72
N ILE A 393 -7.33 12.04 -0.60
CA ILE A 393 -7.71 12.90 0.53
C ILE A 393 -7.63 14.38 0.13
N ASP A 394 -6.53 14.80 -0.49
CA ASP A 394 -6.35 16.18 -0.95
C ASP A 394 -7.35 16.51 -2.07
N LEU A 395 -7.58 15.58 -3.00
CA LEU A 395 -8.61 15.71 -4.04
C LEU A 395 -10.01 15.89 -3.44
N THR A 396 -10.35 15.08 -2.43
CA THR A 396 -11.64 15.18 -1.73
C THR A 396 -11.78 16.54 -1.03
N LEU A 397 -10.71 17.03 -0.39
CA LEU A 397 -10.72 18.32 0.27
C LEU A 397 -10.86 19.49 -0.70
N VAL A 398 -10.12 19.49 -1.82
CA VAL A 398 -10.24 20.50 -2.88
C VAL A 398 -11.68 20.52 -3.40
N GLU A 399 -12.23 19.35 -3.72
CA GLU A 399 -13.58 19.22 -4.24
C GLU A 399 -14.63 19.65 -3.22
N ALA A 400 -14.47 19.29 -1.95
CA ALA A 400 -15.35 19.72 -0.86
C ALA A 400 -15.33 21.25 -0.69
N ALA A 401 -14.15 21.89 -0.80
CA ALA A 401 -14.04 23.35 -0.75
C ALA A 401 -14.74 24.03 -1.94
N ILE A 402 -14.65 23.44 -3.15
CA ILE A 402 -15.36 23.94 -4.34
C ILE A 402 -16.88 23.79 -4.16
N ARG A 403 -17.36 22.58 -3.82
CA ARG A 403 -18.80 22.28 -3.73
C ARG A 403 -19.49 22.95 -2.53
N SER A 404 -18.76 23.26 -1.46
CA SER A 404 -19.28 24.06 -0.34
C SER A 404 -19.38 25.56 -0.65
N GLY A 405 -18.86 26.02 -1.80
CA GLY A 405 -18.80 27.44 -2.14
C GLY A 405 -17.74 28.23 -1.35
N ASN A 406 -16.88 27.57 -0.58
CA ASN A 406 -15.81 28.24 0.19
C ASN A 406 -14.70 28.70 -0.76
N GLN A 407 -14.88 29.90 -1.31
CA GLN A 407 -14.01 30.45 -2.35
C GLN A 407 -12.56 30.62 -1.89
N ALA A 408 -12.34 31.15 -0.69
CA ALA A 408 -10.99 31.41 -0.20
C ALA A 408 -10.20 30.10 -0.04
N LEU A 409 -10.85 29.08 0.53
CA LEU A 409 -10.24 27.77 0.73
C LEU A 409 -10.00 27.05 -0.60
N SER A 410 -10.99 27.02 -1.50
CA SER A 410 -10.86 26.31 -2.79
C SER A 410 -9.73 26.90 -3.64
N ARG A 411 -9.62 28.23 -3.72
CA ARG A 411 -8.53 28.91 -4.44
C ARG A 411 -7.16 28.64 -3.83
N ALA A 412 -7.05 28.69 -2.50
CA ALA A 412 -5.80 28.41 -1.81
C ALA A 412 -5.31 26.98 -2.08
N LEU A 413 -6.19 25.99 -1.91
CA LEU A 413 -5.85 24.58 -2.11
C LEU A 413 -5.55 24.25 -3.58
N ALA A 414 -6.32 24.79 -4.52
CA ALA A 414 -6.06 24.57 -5.94
C ALA A 414 -4.75 25.22 -6.38
N ALA A 415 -4.40 26.40 -5.83
CA ALA A 415 -3.11 27.05 -6.08
C ALA A 415 -1.94 26.27 -5.48
N GLU A 416 -2.06 25.77 -4.25
CA GLU A 416 -1.07 24.86 -3.62
C GLU A 416 -0.81 23.64 -4.51
N ARG A 417 -1.88 22.97 -4.96
CA ARG A 417 -1.77 21.80 -5.82
C ARG A 417 -1.13 22.14 -7.16
N PHE A 418 -1.56 23.20 -7.83
CA PHE A 418 -0.99 23.61 -9.11
C PHE A 418 0.49 24.00 -8.97
N HIS A 419 0.89 24.60 -7.85
CA HIS A 419 2.29 24.89 -7.58
C HIS A 419 3.14 23.61 -7.41
N ALA A 420 2.60 22.61 -6.69
CA ALA A 420 3.28 21.33 -6.51
C ALA A 420 3.31 20.47 -7.78
N ARG A 421 2.28 20.59 -8.63
CA ARG A 421 2.05 19.76 -9.82
C ARG A 421 1.68 20.63 -11.04
N PRO A 422 2.60 21.49 -11.53
CA PRO A 422 2.27 22.51 -12.54
C PRO A 422 1.92 21.94 -13.93
N ASP A 423 2.45 20.76 -14.25
CA ASP A 423 2.25 20.09 -15.53
C ASP A 423 1.07 19.12 -15.54
N SER A 424 0.42 18.88 -14.38
CA SER A 424 -0.77 18.02 -14.25
C SER A 424 -2.01 18.73 -14.83
N PRO A 425 -2.66 18.18 -15.88
CA PRO A 425 -3.91 18.72 -16.39
C PRO A 425 -5.04 18.72 -15.36
N LEU A 426 -5.09 17.70 -14.49
CA LEU A 426 -6.03 17.64 -13.37
C LEU A 426 -5.85 18.82 -12.40
N SER A 427 -4.61 19.20 -12.09
CA SER A 427 -4.32 20.33 -11.22
C SER A 427 -4.80 21.65 -11.84
N ARG A 428 -4.64 21.80 -13.16
CA ARG A 428 -5.21 22.94 -13.92
C ARG A 428 -6.74 22.93 -13.93
N LEU A 429 -7.37 21.74 -14.04
CA LEU A 429 -8.82 21.61 -13.95
C LEU A 429 -9.34 22.13 -12.61
N PHE A 430 -8.73 21.74 -11.49
CA PHE A 430 -9.14 22.25 -10.17
C PHE A 430 -8.93 23.75 -10.01
N LEU A 431 -7.85 24.30 -10.55
CA LEU A 431 -7.62 25.75 -10.56
C LEU A 431 -8.74 26.49 -11.28
N ASN A 432 -9.09 26.06 -12.49
CA ASN A 432 -10.19 26.66 -13.26
C ASN A 432 -11.54 26.56 -12.53
N ARG A 433 -11.81 25.42 -11.90
CA ARG A 433 -13.06 25.20 -11.15
C ARG A 433 -13.13 26.07 -9.89
N ALA A 434 -12.03 26.23 -9.16
CA ALA A 434 -11.95 27.11 -8.00
C ALA A 434 -12.09 28.61 -8.37
N GLU A 435 -11.61 29.01 -9.54
CA GLU A 435 -11.79 30.37 -10.05
C GLU A 435 -13.25 30.69 -10.37
N ALA A 436 -13.99 29.70 -10.89
CA ALA A 436 -15.39 29.79 -11.24
C ALA A 436 -16.35 29.86 -10.02
N VAL A 437 -15.86 29.58 -8.80
CA VAL A 437 -16.67 29.74 -7.58
C VAL A 437 -16.98 31.24 -7.37
N PRO A 438 -18.27 31.64 -7.32
CA PRO A 438 -18.67 33.04 -7.17
C PRO A 438 -18.02 33.71 -5.96
N ARG A 439 -17.66 34.99 -6.09
CA ARG A 439 -17.29 35.81 -4.94
C ARG A 439 -18.56 36.04 -4.12
N GLU A 440 -18.54 35.81 -2.81
CA GLU A 440 -19.55 36.42 -1.95
C GLU A 440 -19.45 37.95 -2.17
N ASN A 441 -20.58 38.58 -2.52
CA ASN A 441 -20.62 40.03 -2.68
C ASN A 441 -20.19 40.66 -1.35
N GLN A 442 -19.03 41.34 -1.36
CA GLN A 442 -18.58 42.19 -0.26
C GLN A 442 -19.50 43.39 -0.12
#